data_AF-F9X1U4-F1
#
_entry.id   AF-F9X1U4-F1
#
_cell.length_a   1.000
_cell.length_b   1.000
_cell.length_c   1.000
_cell.angle_alpha   90.00
_cell.angle_beta   90.00
_cell.angle_gamma   90.00
#
_symmetry.space_group_name_H-M   'P 1'
#
loop_
_entity.id
_entity.type
_entity.pdbx_description
1 polymer ?
#
loop_
_entity_poly.entity_id
_entity_poly.type
_entity_poly.pdbx_seq_one_letter_code
_entity_poly.pdbx_strand_id
1 'polypeptide(L)'
;QRYGFPAVARFISHDPDSETYVFRKFSELTARNLVRMQCELMDLERQMKELDRKAEPESSNDPSFVLSSRSWETMKSLAAERDGDERKLMALNEEIEARLENYHAALLQAGEIAKLKQPSNRVMTAYRHEFSKMDIRGDAAAMLDVESDLVALKPPPDGDLLSNMIRNHWPGSIKVTNPDGGGIVHYQEHQLQLLVSLISISIATVLLVGSILLLYFVQEPDSRLGLLIMFIILFAVGIRISTSASRDSIFAATAA
;
A
#
# COMPACT_ATOMS: atom_id res chain seq x y z
N GLN A 1 -26.63 21.59 -5.28
CA GLN A 1 -25.69 22.18 -6.26
C GLN A 1 -24.38 21.39 -6.26
N ARG A 2 -23.94 20.90 -7.42
CA ARG A 2 -22.73 20.06 -7.62
C ARG A 2 -21.61 20.86 -8.31
N TYR A 3 -21.13 21.93 -7.68
CA TYR A 3 -20.11 22.81 -8.25
C TYR A 3 -18.76 22.61 -7.55
N GLY A 4 -17.69 22.53 -8.36
CA GLY A 4 -16.31 22.61 -7.90
C GLY A 4 -15.86 21.51 -6.94
N PHE A 5 -14.69 21.71 -6.34
CA PHE A 5 -14.10 20.81 -5.35
C PHE A 5 -15.01 20.46 -4.15
N PRO A 6 -15.91 21.34 -3.65
CA PRO A 6 -16.85 20.97 -2.59
C PRO A 6 -17.85 19.88 -2.99
N ALA A 7 -18.14 19.71 -4.29
CA ALA A 7 -18.96 18.59 -4.75
C ALA A 7 -18.20 17.26 -4.67
N VAL A 8 -16.92 17.26 -5.07
CA VAL A 8 -16.03 16.10 -4.99
C VAL A 8 -15.80 15.69 -3.54
N ALA A 9 -15.44 16.66 -2.67
CA ALA A 9 -15.21 16.40 -1.25
C ALA A 9 -16.45 15.82 -0.56
N ARG A 10 -17.65 16.36 -0.84
CA ARG A 10 -18.90 15.80 -0.32
C ARG A 10 -19.16 14.39 -0.83
N PHE A 11 -18.93 14.14 -2.12
CA PHE A 11 -19.11 12.79 -2.68
C PHE A 11 -18.20 11.78 -1.97
N ILE A 12 -16.91 12.09 -1.83
CA ILE A 12 -15.94 11.21 -1.15
C ILE A 12 -16.31 11.02 0.33
N SER A 13 -16.70 12.09 1.03
CA SER A 13 -16.98 12.04 2.47
C SER A 13 -18.30 11.37 2.84
N HIS A 14 -19.26 11.27 1.91
CA HIS A 14 -20.57 10.66 2.14
C HIS A 14 -20.54 9.14 2.01
N ASP A 15 -19.42 8.56 1.58
CA ASP A 15 -19.27 7.12 1.47
C ASP A 15 -18.99 6.49 2.85
N PRO A 16 -19.93 5.71 3.41
CA PRO A 16 -19.79 5.13 4.75
C PRO A 16 -18.61 4.16 4.85
N ASP A 17 -18.27 3.48 3.75
CA ASP A 17 -17.20 2.49 3.71
C ASP A 17 -15.84 3.14 3.40
N SER A 18 -15.85 4.40 2.96
CA SER A 18 -14.70 5.20 2.53
C SER A 18 -13.91 4.59 1.35
N GLU A 19 -14.54 3.72 0.55
CA GLU A 19 -13.96 3.16 -0.68
C GLU A 19 -13.67 4.25 -1.73
N THR A 20 -14.45 5.33 -1.71
CA THR A 20 -14.32 6.49 -2.60
C THR A 20 -13.22 7.48 -2.19
N TYR A 21 -12.48 7.24 -1.09
CA TYR A 21 -11.27 8.02 -0.74
C TYR A 21 -10.12 7.67 -1.68
N VAL A 22 -10.28 8.09 -2.94
CA VAL A 22 -9.35 7.86 -4.04
C VAL A 22 -8.60 9.14 -4.35
N PHE A 23 -7.27 9.05 -4.34
CA PHE A 23 -6.37 10.17 -4.61
C PHE A 23 -5.22 9.75 -5.50
N ARG A 24 -4.57 10.72 -6.12
CA ARG A 24 -3.30 10.51 -6.83
C ARG A 24 -2.15 10.39 -5.82
N LYS A 25 -1.29 9.39 -6.00
CA LYS A 25 -0.04 9.24 -5.22
C LYS A 25 1.13 10.05 -5.79
N PHE A 26 1.00 10.57 -7.01
CA PHE A 26 2.04 11.34 -7.70
C PHE A 26 3.40 10.62 -7.70
N SER A 27 3.41 9.37 -8.18
CA SER A 27 4.59 8.50 -8.11
C SER A 27 5.83 9.09 -8.79
N GLU A 28 5.65 9.69 -9.97
CA GLU A 28 6.74 10.32 -10.72
C GLU A 28 7.32 11.53 -9.99
N LEU A 29 6.46 12.42 -9.45
CA LEU A 29 6.91 13.59 -8.69
C LEU A 29 7.62 13.17 -7.40
N THR A 30 7.10 12.14 -6.73
CA THR A 30 7.70 11.57 -5.52
C THR A 30 9.08 10.99 -5.84
N ALA A 31 9.21 10.18 -6.89
CA ALA A 31 10.49 9.62 -7.32
C ALA A 31 11.48 10.71 -7.69
N ARG A 32 11.06 11.72 -8.46
CA ARG A 32 11.90 12.86 -8.83
C ARG A 32 12.39 13.63 -7.60
N ASN A 33 11.54 13.80 -6.59
CA ASN A 33 11.91 14.45 -5.34
C ASN A 33 12.98 13.63 -4.59
N LEU A 34 12.78 12.31 -4.46
CA LEU A 34 13.74 11.40 -3.82
C LEU A 34 15.10 11.40 -4.52
N VAL A 35 15.10 11.32 -5.86
CA VAL A 35 16.34 11.38 -6.66
C VAL A 35 17.07 12.70 -6.44
N ARG A 36 16.36 13.83 -6.43
CA ARG A 36 16.96 15.15 -6.14
C ARG A 36 17.63 15.16 -4.76
N MET A 37 16.92 14.73 -3.72
CA MET A 37 17.45 14.70 -2.35
C MET A 37 18.66 13.76 -2.23
N GLN A 38 18.64 12.62 -2.93
CA GLN A 38 19.78 11.71 -3.00
C GLN A 38 21.00 12.38 -3.67
N CYS A 39 20.81 13.09 -4.77
CA CYS A 39 21.90 13.83 -5.42
C CYS A 39 22.52 14.90 -4.50
N GLU A 40 21.68 15.62 -3.74
CA GLU A 40 22.15 16.61 -2.74
C GLU A 40 23.00 15.93 -1.67
N LEU A 41 22.54 14.80 -1.11
CA LEU A 41 23.30 14.03 -0.12
C LEU A 41 24.61 13.47 -0.68
N MET A 42 24.61 12.98 -1.92
CA MET A 42 25.83 12.49 -2.57
C MET A 42 26.87 13.60 -2.79
N ASP A 43 26.43 14.84 -3.03
CA ASP A 43 27.33 15.97 -3.13
C ASP A 43 27.96 16.31 -1.77
N LEU A 44 27.16 16.36 -0.71
CA LEU A 44 27.65 16.57 0.65
C LEU A 44 28.59 15.43 1.09
N GLU A 45 28.25 14.18 0.79
CA GLU A 45 29.11 13.02 1.06
C GLU A 45 30.46 13.13 0.34
N ARG A 46 30.47 13.63 -0.90
CA ARG A 46 31.71 13.87 -1.65
C ARG A 46 32.56 14.96 -0.98
N GLN A 47 31.94 16.06 -0.55
CA GLN A 47 32.64 17.14 0.15
C GLN A 47 33.24 16.64 1.48
N MET A 48 32.52 15.79 2.21
CA MET A 48 32.98 15.19 3.46
C MET A 48 34.17 14.28 3.21
N LYS A 49 34.08 13.38 2.22
CA LYS A 49 35.20 12.51 1.82
C LYS A 49 36.45 13.28 1.42
N GLU A 50 36.29 14.45 0.80
CA GLU A 50 37.42 15.30 0.44
C GLU A 50 38.08 15.95 1.68
N LEU A 51 37.29 16.32 2.69
CA LEU A 51 37.83 16.79 3.98
C LEU A 51 38.49 15.65 4.77
N ASP A 52 37.89 14.46 4.78
CA ASP A 52 38.45 13.26 5.41
C ASP A 52 39.79 12.90 4.75
N ARG A 53 39.85 12.96 3.42
CA ARG A 53 41.09 12.76 2.66
C ARG A 53 42.17 13.77 3.04
N LYS A 54 41.82 15.03 3.31
CA LYS A 54 42.76 16.05 3.81
C LYS A 54 43.19 15.81 5.26
N ALA A 55 42.42 15.06 6.04
CA ALA A 55 42.74 14.70 7.41
C ALA A 55 43.68 13.48 7.50
N GLU A 56 44.05 12.86 6.38
CA GLU A 56 45.00 11.76 6.34
C GLU A 56 46.45 12.27 6.61
N PRO A 57 47.28 11.50 7.36
CA PRO A 57 48.64 11.93 7.70
C PRO A 57 49.55 12.18 6.48
N GLU A 58 49.29 11.50 5.37
CA GLU A 58 50.11 11.55 4.14
C GLU A 58 49.75 12.73 3.23
N SER A 59 48.56 13.30 3.39
CA SER A 59 47.98 14.34 2.51
C SER A 59 47.83 15.69 3.21
N SER A 60 47.79 15.70 4.55
CA SER A 60 47.55 16.92 5.33
C SER A 60 48.80 17.80 5.42
N ASN A 61 48.61 19.10 5.16
CA ASN A 61 49.60 20.13 5.50
C ASN A 61 49.43 20.65 6.94
N ASP A 62 48.39 20.21 7.66
CA ASP A 62 48.09 20.64 9.03
C ASP A 62 48.05 19.44 10.00
N PRO A 63 49.10 19.23 10.81
CA PRO A 63 49.15 18.17 11.81
C PRO A 63 48.05 18.28 12.87
N SER A 64 47.56 19.49 13.18
CA SER A 64 46.50 19.69 14.17
C SER A 64 45.14 19.19 13.66
N PHE A 65 44.87 19.32 12.36
CA PHE A 65 43.66 18.77 11.74
C PHE A 65 43.64 17.23 11.77
N VAL A 66 44.78 16.59 11.49
CA VAL A 66 44.95 15.12 11.56
C VAL A 66 44.74 14.58 12.98
N LEU A 67 45.13 15.34 14.00
CA LEU A 67 44.90 14.96 15.40
C LEU A 67 43.43 15.19 15.78
N SER A 68 42.83 16.28 15.32
CA SER A 68 41.43 16.62 15.58
C SER A 68 40.47 15.59 14.98
N SER A 69 40.77 15.00 13.83
CA SER A 69 39.93 13.98 13.18
C SER A 69 39.80 12.69 14.00
N ARG A 70 40.68 12.48 14.99
CA ARG A 70 40.69 11.30 15.87
C ARG A 70 40.01 11.52 17.22
N SER A 71 39.72 12.77 17.59
CA SER A 71 39.06 13.12 18.86
C SER A 71 38.03 14.22 18.63
N TRP A 72 36.77 13.88 18.88
CA TRP A 72 35.64 14.79 18.78
C TRP A 72 35.82 16.06 19.64
N GLU A 73 36.35 15.90 20.85
CA GLU A 73 36.61 16.96 21.82
C GLU A 73 37.63 17.95 21.29
N THR A 74 38.68 17.43 20.64
CA THR A 74 39.74 18.22 20.02
C THR A 74 39.22 18.94 18.77
N MET A 75 38.43 18.25 17.95
CA MET A 75 37.76 18.84 16.78
C MET A 75 36.83 19.99 17.17
N LYS A 76 36.03 19.80 18.23
CA LYS A 76 35.11 20.81 18.74
C LYS A 76 35.81 22.04 19.29
N SER A 77 36.90 21.86 20.04
CA SER A 77 37.69 22.99 20.55
C SER A 77 38.30 23.80 19.41
N LEU A 78 38.94 23.11 18.45
CA LEU A 78 39.60 23.76 17.33
C LEU A 78 38.61 24.46 16.38
N ALA A 79 37.46 23.86 16.10
CA ALA A 79 36.42 24.51 15.29
C ALA A 79 35.86 25.80 15.93
N ALA A 80 35.89 25.92 17.27
CA ALA A 80 35.50 27.12 17.98
C ALA A 80 36.60 28.20 17.99
N GLU A 81 37.87 27.77 17.96
CA GLU A 81 39.04 28.66 18.07
C GLU A 81 39.52 29.20 16.71
N ARG A 82 39.33 28.45 15.61
CA ARG A 82 39.79 28.84 14.27
C ARG A 82 38.78 28.57 13.17
N ASP A 83 38.83 29.38 12.12
CA ASP A 83 38.08 29.16 10.88
C ASP A 83 38.88 28.24 9.94
N GLY A 84 39.02 26.98 10.37
CA GLY A 84 39.79 25.93 9.70
C GLY A 84 38.92 24.87 9.02
N ASP A 85 39.58 23.81 8.54
CA ASP A 85 38.88 22.66 7.96
C ASP A 85 38.03 21.90 9.00
N GLU A 86 38.33 22.01 10.31
CA GLU A 86 37.45 21.50 11.39
C GLU A 86 36.07 22.15 11.40
N ARG A 87 36.03 23.48 11.27
CA ARG A 87 34.77 24.23 11.29
C ARG A 87 33.93 23.90 10.05
N LYS A 88 34.58 23.75 8.89
CA LYS A 88 33.91 23.31 7.65
C LYS A 88 33.35 21.90 7.80
N LEU A 89 34.12 20.97 8.38
CA LEU A 89 33.67 19.60 8.62
C LEU A 89 32.49 19.56 9.60
N MET A 90 32.52 20.35 10.67
CA MET A 90 31.39 20.46 11.60
C MET A 90 30.13 21.01 10.94
N ALA A 91 30.24 22.13 10.21
CA ALA A 91 29.10 22.70 9.49
C ALA A 91 28.54 21.73 8.44
N LEU A 92 29.42 20.99 7.75
CA LEU A 92 29.01 19.98 6.78
C LEU A 92 28.29 18.80 7.45
N ASN A 93 28.75 18.35 8.62
CA ASN A 93 28.07 17.30 9.39
C ASN A 93 26.67 17.73 9.83
N GLU A 94 26.52 18.98 10.30
CA GLU A 94 25.21 19.54 10.67
C GLU A 94 24.26 19.62 9.46
N GLU A 95 24.77 20.03 8.29
CA GLU A 95 23.97 20.05 7.06
C GLU A 95 23.59 18.63 6.60
N ILE A 96 24.52 17.68 6.65
CA ILE A 96 24.25 16.27 6.31
C ILE A 96 23.18 15.71 7.23
N GLU A 97 23.28 15.90 8.54
CA GLU A 97 22.30 15.41 9.52
C GLU A 97 20.89 15.92 9.19
N ALA A 98 20.75 17.23 8.98
CA ALA A 98 19.47 17.85 8.64
C ALA A 98 18.90 17.36 7.30
N ARG A 99 19.74 17.19 6.27
CA ARG A 99 19.28 16.68 4.95
C ARG A 99 18.94 15.19 5.00
N LEU A 100 19.70 14.42 5.77
CA LEU A 100 19.52 12.98 5.89
C LEU A 100 18.22 12.65 6.63
N GLU A 101 17.88 13.40 7.69
CA GLU A 101 16.60 13.28 8.38
C GLU A 101 15.42 13.50 7.42
N ASN A 102 15.46 14.60 6.66
CA ASN A 102 14.43 14.91 5.67
C ASN A 102 14.32 13.84 4.57
N TYR A 103 15.45 13.34 4.07
CA TYR A 103 15.46 12.28 3.07
C TYR A 103 14.89 10.96 3.61
N HIS A 104 15.29 10.55 4.81
CA HIS A 104 14.77 9.33 5.44
C HIS A 104 13.27 9.43 5.73
N ALA A 105 12.80 10.57 6.24
CA ALA A 105 11.38 10.81 6.44
C ALA A 105 10.60 10.72 5.12
N ALA A 106 11.08 11.37 4.05
CA ALA A 106 10.45 11.32 2.74
C ALA A 106 10.47 9.91 2.13
N LEU A 107 11.55 9.15 2.33
CA LEU A 107 11.67 7.77 1.85
C LEU A 107 10.69 6.83 2.54
N LEU A 108 10.53 6.96 3.86
CA LEU A 108 9.53 6.21 4.63
C LEU A 108 8.11 6.56 4.19
N GLN A 109 7.79 7.85 4.04
CA GLN A 109 6.48 8.29 3.55
C GLN A 109 6.19 7.74 2.14
N ALA A 110 7.16 7.81 1.24
CA ALA A 110 7.03 7.25 -0.10
C ALA A 110 6.82 5.73 -0.07
N GLY A 111 7.50 5.03 0.84
CA GLY A 111 7.31 3.60 1.08
C GLY A 111 5.90 3.26 1.55
N GLU A 112 5.36 4.01 2.51
CA GLU A 112 3.97 3.82 2.99
C GLU A 112 2.95 4.13 1.89
N ILE A 113 3.15 5.20 1.12
CA ILE A 113 2.29 5.54 -0.03
C ILE A 113 2.35 4.43 -1.10
N ALA A 114 3.52 3.82 -1.33
CA ALA A 114 3.68 2.74 -2.28
C ALA A 114 2.95 1.45 -1.87
N LYS A 115 2.71 1.24 -0.56
CA LYS A 115 1.92 0.10 -0.05
C LYS A 115 0.41 0.26 -0.24
N LEU A 116 -0.05 1.49 -0.50
CA LEU A 116 -1.48 1.74 -0.72
C LEU A 116 -1.96 0.99 -1.96
N LYS A 117 -3.13 0.35 -1.83
CA LYS A 117 -3.73 -0.44 -2.91
C LYS A 117 -4.47 0.46 -3.89
N GLN A 118 -4.57 -0.02 -5.13
CA GLN A 118 -5.41 0.63 -6.14
C GLN A 118 -6.89 0.47 -5.80
N PRO A 119 -7.72 1.44 -6.20
CA PRO A 119 -9.17 1.33 -6.08
C PRO A 119 -9.71 0.20 -6.98
N SER A 120 -10.81 -0.42 -6.57
CA SER A 120 -11.47 -1.44 -7.41
C SER A 120 -12.07 -0.81 -8.68
N ASN A 121 -12.10 -1.56 -9.78
CA ASN A 121 -12.70 -1.11 -11.05
C ASN A 121 -14.16 -0.67 -10.88
N ARG A 122 -14.91 -1.32 -9.99
CA ARG A 122 -16.29 -0.96 -9.67
C ARG A 122 -16.39 0.44 -9.06
N VAL A 123 -15.58 0.72 -8.04
CA VAL A 123 -15.52 2.03 -7.39
C VAL A 123 -15.06 3.08 -8.40
N MET A 124 -14.06 2.78 -9.21
CA MET A 124 -13.56 3.70 -10.24
C MET A 124 -14.65 4.06 -11.27
N THR A 125 -15.44 3.08 -11.70
CA THR A 125 -16.55 3.31 -12.64
C THR A 125 -17.62 4.22 -12.03
N ALA A 126 -18.00 3.95 -10.78
CA ALA A 126 -18.97 4.78 -10.05
C ALA A 126 -18.45 6.20 -9.80
N TYR A 127 -17.18 6.32 -9.39
CA TYR A 127 -16.52 7.60 -9.17
C TYR A 127 -16.51 8.42 -10.46
N ARG A 128 -16.02 7.87 -11.58
CA ARG A 128 -15.98 8.59 -12.87
C ARG A 128 -17.35 9.03 -13.35
N HIS A 129 -18.37 8.19 -13.17
CA HIS A 129 -19.74 8.53 -13.54
C HIS A 129 -20.31 9.68 -12.71
N GLU A 130 -20.03 9.74 -11.41
CA GLU A 130 -20.46 10.88 -10.59
C GLU A 130 -19.59 12.12 -10.80
N PHE A 131 -18.29 11.93 -11.01
CA PHE A 131 -17.31 12.99 -11.25
C PHE A 131 -17.58 13.74 -12.56
N SER A 132 -17.98 13.05 -13.63
CA SER A 132 -18.34 13.68 -14.91
C SER A 132 -19.55 14.62 -14.83
N LYS A 133 -20.37 14.49 -13.78
CA LYS A 133 -21.52 15.36 -13.51
C LYS A 133 -21.15 16.61 -12.68
N MET A 134 -19.91 16.71 -12.22
CA MET A 134 -19.43 17.84 -11.41
C MET A 134 -18.74 18.86 -12.31
N ASP A 135 -18.97 20.16 -12.08
CA ASP A 135 -18.27 21.23 -12.82
C ASP A 135 -16.86 21.43 -12.23
N ILE A 136 -15.93 20.56 -12.64
CA ILE A 136 -14.49 20.65 -12.34
C ILE A 136 -13.76 21.09 -13.61
N ARG A 137 -12.86 22.08 -13.47
CA ARG A 137 -12.14 22.69 -14.59
C ARG A 137 -10.63 22.71 -14.35
N GLY A 138 -9.88 22.96 -15.41
CA GLY A 138 -8.40 22.96 -15.39
C GLY A 138 -7.84 21.55 -15.24
N ASP A 139 -6.59 21.45 -14.76
CA ASP A 139 -5.88 20.17 -14.63
C ASP A 139 -6.59 19.18 -13.68
N ALA A 140 -7.39 19.70 -12.75
CA ALA A 140 -8.20 18.89 -11.86
C ALA A 140 -9.28 18.08 -12.59
N ALA A 141 -9.70 18.50 -13.79
CA ALA A 141 -10.64 17.72 -14.60
C ALA A 141 -10.04 16.38 -15.04
N ALA A 142 -8.71 16.31 -15.17
CA ALA A 142 -7.94 15.12 -15.53
C ALA A 142 -7.46 14.32 -14.30
N MET A 143 -7.96 14.61 -13.09
CA MET A 143 -7.43 14.00 -11.86
C MET A 143 -7.59 12.46 -11.81
N LEU A 144 -8.52 11.88 -12.58
CA LEU A 144 -8.83 10.46 -12.61
C LEU A 144 -8.31 9.72 -13.86
N ASP A 145 -7.58 10.43 -14.74
CA ASP A 145 -7.16 9.89 -16.04
C ASP A 145 -5.98 8.92 -15.89
N VAL A 146 -5.12 9.14 -14.91
CA VAL A 146 -3.91 8.33 -14.66
C VAL A 146 -4.21 7.20 -13.67
N GLU A 147 -4.83 6.11 -14.14
CA GLU A 147 -5.26 4.98 -13.30
C GLU A 147 -4.14 4.37 -12.45
N SER A 148 -2.93 4.24 -13.01
CA SER A 148 -1.77 3.66 -12.32
C SER A 148 -1.30 4.48 -11.12
N ASP A 149 -1.66 5.75 -11.07
CA ASP A 149 -1.28 6.71 -10.04
C ASP A 149 -2.39 6.91 -8.99
N LEU A 150 -3.53 6.21 -9.12
CA LEU A 150 -4.64 6.31 -8.17
C LEU A 150 -4.50 5.27 -7.05
N VAL A 151 -4.74 5.71 -5.82
CA VAL A 151 -4.71 4.88 -4.61
C VAL A 151 -5.98 5.09 -3.80
N ALA A 152 -6.45 4.03 -3.16
CA ALA A 152 -7.53 4.09 -2.17
C ALA A 152 -6.93 4.14 -0.77
N LEU A 153 -7.30 5.15 0.04
CA LEU A 153 -6.80 5.27 1.42
C LEU A 153 -7.35 4.18 2.34
N LYS A 154 -8.58 3.74 2.07
CA LYS A 154 -9.18 2.57 2.71
C LYS A 154 -9.57 1.60 1.59
N PRO A 155 -8.65 0.74 1.15
CA PRO A 155 -9.03 -0.29 0.21
C PRO A 155 -10.12 -1.16 0.84
N PRO A 156 -11.05 -1.73 0.04
CA PRO A 156 -12.03 -2.65 0.57
C PRO A 156 -11.29 -3.68 1.43
N PRO A 157 -11.78 -3.99 2.65
CA PRO A 157 -11.19 -5.03 3.48
C PRO A 157 -10.99 -6.25 2.59
N ASP A 158 -9.80 -6.87 2.66
CA ASP A 158 -9.44 -8.06 1.88
C ASP A 158 -10.47 -9.15 2.15
N GLY A 159 -11.60 -9.08 1.45
CA GLY A 159 -12.59 -10.11 1.44
C GLY A 159 -11.96 -11.28 0.73
N ASP A 160 -12.19 -12.47 1.25
CA ASP A 160 -11.70 -13.72 0.68
C ASP A 160 -11.92 -13.77 -0.85
N LEU A 161 -11.19 -14.62 -1.57
CA LEU A 161 -11.27 -14.70 -3.04
C LEU A 161 -12.73 -14.86 -3.53
N LEU A 162 -13.58 -15.53 -2.74
CA LEU A 162 -15.04 -15.57 -2.94
C LEU A 162 -15.74 -14.22 -2.83
N SER A 163 -15.42 -13.42 -1.81
CA SER A 163 -15.93 -12.07 -1.64
C SER A 163 -15.61 -11.21 -2.87
N ASN A 164 -14.37 -11.28 -3.37
CA ASN A 164 -13.97 -10.58 -4.59
C ASN A 164 -14.66 -11.14 -5.84
N MET A 165 -14.82 -12.47 -5.95
CA MET A 165 -15.50 -13.09 -7.09
C MET A 165 -16.99 -12.72 -7.14
N ILE A 166 -17.69 -12.79 -6.01
CA ILE A 166 -19.10 -12.42 -5.87
C ILE A 166 -19.26 -10.91 -6.09
N ARG A 167 -18.40 -10.08 -5.48
CA ARG A 167 -18.43 -8.61 -5.63
C ARG A 167 -18.23 -8.18 -7.10
N ASN A 168 -17.43 -8.91 -7.87
CA ASN A 168 -17.14 -8.58 -9.28
C ASN A 168 -18.14 -9.17 -10.28
N HIS A 169 -18.75 -10.33 -10.00
CA HIS A 169 -19.64 -11.02 -10.94
C HIS A 169 -21.13 -10.88 -10.62
N TRP A 170 -21.51 -10.38 -9.45
CA TRP A 170 -22.92 -10.26 -9.08
C TRP A 170 -23.59 -9.08 -9.83
N PRO A 171 -24.58 -9.33 -10.71
CA PRO A 171 -25.25 -8.29 -11.49
C PRO A 171 -26.25 -7.47 -10.66
N GLY A 172 -26.61 -7.95 -9.47
CA GLY A 172 -27.53 -7.29 -8.55
C GLY A 172 -26.84 -6.19 -7.76
N SER A 173 -26.68 -5.02 -8.37
CA SER A 173 -26.55 -3.77 -7.61
C SER A 173 -27.80 -3.61 -6.73
N ILE A 174 -27.74 -4.00 -5.45
CA ILE A 174 -28.83 -3.71 -4.51
C ILE A 174 -28.86 -2.19 -4.36
N LYS A 175 -29.83 -1.56 -5.03
CA LYS A 175 -30.08 -0.11 -4.95
C LYS A 175 -30.60 0.20 -3.55
N VAL A 176 -29.74 0.65 -2.66
CA VAL A 176 -30.19 1.36 -1.46
C VAL A 176 -30.52 2.79 -1.90
N THR A 177 -31.81 3.03 -2.14
CA THR A 177 -32.32 4.35 -2.50
C THR A 177 -32.30 5.25 -1.27
N ASN A 178 -31.46 6.28 -1.27
CA ASN A 178 -31.53 7.34 -0.28
C ASN A 178 -32.76 8.25 -0.53
N PRO A 179 -33.45 8.73 0.53
CA PRO A 179 -34.62 9.61 0.39
C PRO A 179 -34.32 10.99 -0.24
N ASP A 180 -33.06 11.41 -0.34
CA ASP A 180 -32.67 12.76 -0.76
C ASP A 180 -32.38 12.92 -2.28
N GLY A 181 -32.83 11.98 -3.11
CA GLY A 181 -32.82 12.14 -4.58
C GLY A 181 -31.45 12.06 -5.28
N GLY A 182 -30.36 11.82 -4.52
CA GLY A 182 -29.05 11.46 -5.06
C GLY A 182 -28.89 9.95 -5.09
N GLY A 183 -29.28 9.30 -6.18
CA GLY A 183 -29.15 7.85 -6.33
C GLY A 183 -27.69 7.42 -6.46
N ILE A 184 -27.04 7.13 -5.33
CA ILE A 184 -25.76 6.40 -5.28
C ILE A 184 -26.07 5.01 -4.71
N VAL A 185 -25.73 3.99 -5.49
CA VAL A 185 -25.91 2.58 -5.12
C VAL A 185 -24.84 2.23 -4.10
N HIS A 186 -25.21 2.24 -2.82
CA HIS A 186 -24.33 1.76 -1.74
C HIS A 186 -24.61 0.29 -1.44
N TYR A 187 -23.56 -0.52 -1.36
CA TYR A 187 -23.65 -1.90 -0.89
C TYR A 187 -23.07 -1.97 0.52
N GLN A 188 -23.93 -2.19 1.51
CA GLN A 188 -23.51 -2.29 2.91
C GLN A 188 -22.56 -3.49 3.07
N GLU A 189 -21.28 -3.26 3.37
CA GLU A 189 -20.25 -4.32 3.45
C GLU A 189 -20.61 -5.44 4.43
N HIS A 190 -21.30 -5.10 5.52
CA HIS A 190 -21.76 -6.07 6.52
C HIS A 190 -22.72 -7.12 5.93
N GLN A 191 -23.54 -6.74 4.95
CA GLN A 191 -24.44 -7.69 4.28
C GLN A 191 -23.68 -8.56 3.29
N LEU A 192 -22.63 -8.03 2.66
CA LEU A 192 -21.77 -8.80 1.77
C LEU A 192 -21.01 -9.87 2.54
N GLN A 193 -20.40 -9.49 3.67
CA GLN A 193 -19.64 -10.41 4.51
C GLN A 193 -20.51 -11.55 5.05
N LEU A 194 -21.75 -11.25 5.48
CA LEU A 194 -22.71 -12.28 5.89
C LEU A 194 -23.09 -13.24 4.75
N LEU A 195 -23.35 -12.71 3.55
CA LEU A 195 -23.74 -13.52 2.40
C LEU A 195 -22.59 -14.41 1.91
N VAL A 196 -21.36 -13.86 1.87
CA VAL A 196 -20.14 -14.61 1.52
C VAL A 196 -19.89 -15.72 2.53
N SER A 197 -20.02 -15.42 3.83
CA SER A 197 -19.89 -16.43 4.90
C SER A 197 -20.95 -17.54 4.76
N LEU A 198 -22.20 -17.19 4.46
CA LEU A 198 -23.28 -18.16 4.27
C LEU A 198 -23.05 -19.07 3.06
N ILE A 199 -22.58 -18.51 1.93
CA ILE A 199 -22.24 -19.28 0.73
C ILE A 199 -21.05 -20.22 1.01
N SER A 200 -20.02 -19.73 1.69
CA SER A 200 -18.87 -20.54 2.12
C SER A 200 -19.32 -21.75 2.96
N ILE A 201 -20.12 -21.50 4.00
CA ILE A 201 -20.66 -22.55 4.87
C ILE A 201 -21.50 -23.55 4.06
N SER A 202 -22.30 -23.05 3.12
CA SER A 202 -23.13 -23.90 2.25
C SER A 202 -22.29 -24.80 1.35
N ILE A 203 -21.25 -24.26 0.70
CA ILE A 203 -20.32 -25.02 -0.14
C ILE A 203 -19.59 -26.07 0.70
N ALA A 204 -19.09 -25.71 1.88
CA ALA A 204 -18.42 -26.64 2.79
C ALA A 204 -19.35 -27.77 3.24
N THR A 205 -20.62 -27.45 3.55
CA THR A 205 -21.62 -28.43 3.97
C THR A 205 -21.98 -29.39 2.83
N VAL A 206 -22.18 -28.88 1.62
CA VAL A 206 -22.48 -29.70 0.44
C VAL A 206 -21.30 -30.62 0.10
N LEU A 207 -20.06 -30.11 0.19
CA LEU A 207 -18.86 -30.94 -0.02
C LEU A 207 -18.73 -32.04 1.02
N LEU A 208 -18.92 -31.71 2.31
CA LEU A 208 -18.72 -32.66 3.40
C LEU A 208 -19.84 -33.70 3.45
N VAL A 209 -21.11 -33.29 3.43
CA VAL A 209 -22.24 -34.21 3.47
C VAL A 209 -22.39 -34.97 2.15
N GLY A 210 -22.20 -34.29 1.01
CA GLY A 210 -22.28 -34.89 -0.31
C GLY A 210 -21.21 -35.96 -0.54
N SER A 211 -19.98 -35.72 -0.08
CA SER A 211 -18.90 -36.72 -0.19
C SER A 211 -19.19 -37.99 0.61
N ILE A 212 -19.70 -37.86 1.84
CA ILE A 212 -20.09 -39.00 2.68
C ILE A 212 -21.19 -39.82 2.02
N LEU A 213 -22.23 -39.17 1.50
CA LEU A 213 -23.34 -39.86 0.83
C LEU A 213 -22.90 -40.55 -0.46
N LEU A 214 -22.11 -39.89 -1.31
CA LEU A 214 -21.60 -40.49 -2.55
C LEU A 214 -20.67 -41.69 -2.27
N LEU A 215 -19.82 -41.62 -1.23
CA LEU A 215 -19.01 -42.75 -0.81
C LEU A 215 -19.84 -43.92 -0.26
N TYR A 216 -21.01 -43.64 0.34
CA TYR A 216 -21.90 -44.67 0.88
C TYR A 216 -22.54 -45.53 -0.22
N PHE A 217 -22.88 -44.93 -1.37
CA PHE A 217 -23.53 -45.64 -2.47
C PHE A 217 -22.55 -46.41 -3.37
N VAL A 218 -21.26 -46.07 -3.37
CA VAL A 218 -20.24 -46.75 -4.19
C VAL A 218 -19.69 -47.98 -3.46
N GLN A 219 -20.02 -49.17 -3.97
CA GLN A 219 -19.59 -50.45 -3.39
C GLN A 219 -18.22 -50.92 -3.91
N GLU A 220 -17.83 -50.49 -5.12
CA GLU A 220 -16.55 -50.81 -5.75
C GLU A 220 -15.35 -50.18 -4.99
N PRO A 221 -14.40 -50.96 -4.46
CA PRO A 221 -13.33 -50.46 -3.60
C PRO A 221 -12.38 -49.48 -4.31
N ASP A 222 -12.04 -49.74 -5.58
CA ASP A 222 -11.13 -48.89 -6.36
C ASP A 222 -11.79 -47.55 -6.71
N SER A 223 -13.08 -47.58 -7.07
CA SER A 223 -13.87 -46.36 -7.34
C SER A 223 -14.07 -45.53 -6.07
N ARG A 224 -14.27 -46.17 -4.92
CA ARG A 224 -14.40 -45.51 -3.62
C ARG A 224 -13.12 -44.77 -3.23
N LEU A 225 -11.95 -45.38 -3.46
CA LEU A 225 -10.66 -44.73 -3.21
C LEU A 225 -10.44 -43.52 -4.11
N GLY A 226 -10.73 -43.64 -5.41
CA GLY A 226 -10.62 -42.52 -6.35
C GLY A 226 -11.53 -41.35 -5.99
N LEU A 227 -12.77 -41.65 -5.60
CA LEU A 227 -13.75 -40.66 -5.18
C LEU A 227 -13.32 -39.94 -3.87
N LEU A 228 -12.74 -40.68 -2.92
CA LEU A 228 -12.20 -40.11 -1.68
C LEU A 228 -11.08 -39.10 -1.96
N ILE A 229 -10.12 -39.47 -2.82
CA ILE A 229 -9.02 -38.57 -3.22
C ILE A 229 -9.58 -37.32 -3.91
N MET A 230 -10.56 -37.50 -4.81
CA MET A 230 -11.19 -36.40 -5.53
C MET A 230 -11.91 -35.42 -4.59
N PHE A 231 -12.65 -35.90 -3.59
CA PHE A 231 -13.30 -35.05 -2.60
C PHE A 231 -12.32 -34.32 -1.68
N ILE A 232 -11.21 -34.95 -1.31
CA ILE A 232 -10.14 -34.28 -0.53
C ILE A 232 -9.56 -33.11 -1.33
N ILE A 233 -9.28 -33.31 -2.63
CA ILE A 233 -8.76 -32.25 -3.51
C ILE A 233 -9.80 -31.13 -3.65
N LEU A 234 -11.08 -31.47 -3.89
CA LEU A 234 -12.17 -30.50 -4.02
C LEU A 234 -12.37 -29.69 -2.73
N PHE A 235 -12.28 -30.34 -1.58
CA PHE A 235 -12.37 -29.70 -0.28
C PHE A 235 -11.20 -28.73 -0.05
N ALA A 236 -9.98 -29.14 -0.36
CA ALA A 236 -8.80 -28.27 -0.27
C ALA A 236 -8.89 -27.06 -1.22
N VAL A 237 -9.41 -27.26 -2.44
CA VAL A 237 -9.68 -26.16 -3.39
C VAL A 237 -10.79 -25.24 -2.86
N GLY A 238 -11.86 -25.80 -2.28
CA GLY A 238 -12.95 -25.04 -1.67
C GLY A 238 -12.47 -24.16 -0.50
N ILE A 239 -11.66 -24.70 0.40
CA ILE A 239 -11.05 -23.93 1.49
C ILE A 239 -10.15 -22.83 0.94
N ARG A 240 -9.31 -23.13 -0.05
CA ARG A 240 -8.43 -22.12 -0.67
C ARG A 240 -9.21 -20.97 -1.31
N ILE A 241 -10.35 -21.27 -1.91
CA ILE A 241 -11.24 -20.26 -2.50
C ILE A 241 -11.97 -19.47 -1.40
N SER A 242 -12.31 -20.12 -0.28
CA SER A 242 -13.07 -19.53 0.80
C SER A 242 -12.25 -18.75 1.83
N THR A 243 -10.97 -19.03 2.00
CA THR A 243 -10.16 -18.46 3.06
C THR A 243 -8.98 -17.69 2.47
N SER A 244 -8.83 -16.42 2.84
CA SER A 244 -7.66 -15.56 2.54
C SER A 244 -6.40 -15.92 3.34
N ALA A 245 -6.21 -17.20 3.67
CA ALA A 245 -5.02 -17.66 4.36
C ALA A 245 -3.81 -17.45 3.44
N SER A 246 -2.92 -16.52 3.83
CA SER A 246 -1.63 -16.32 3.18
C SER A 246 -0.90 -17.66 3.12
N ARG A 247 -0.13 -17.90 2.05
CA ARG A 247 0.59 -19.18 1.83
C ARG A 247 1.35 -19.61 3.09
N ASP A 248 1.89 -18.64 3.83
CA ASP A 248 2.65 -18.82 5.07
C ASP A 248 1.83 -19.44 6.22
N SER A 249 0.55 -19.07 6.35
CA SER A 249 -0.34 -19.61 7.40
C SER A 249 -0.79 -21.06 7.11
N ILE A 250 -0.96 -21.40 5.83
CA ILE A 250 -1.30 -22.77 5.41
C ILE A 250 -0.13 -23.71 5.69
N PHE A 251 1.10 -23.28 5.40
CA PHE A 251 2.30 -24.07 5.69
C PHE A 251 2.54 -24.25 7.19
N ALA A 252 2.33 -23.19 8.00
CA ALA A 252 2.43 -23.29 9.46
C ALA A 252 1.40 -24.25 10.06
N ALA A 253 0.15 -24.24 9.55
CA ALA A 253 -0.90 -25.13 10.02
C ALA A 253 -0.69 -26.60 9.63
N THR A 254 0.00 -26.87 8.51
CA THR A 254 0.37 -28.24 8.11
C THR A 254 1.63 -28.78 8.81
N ALA A 255 2.38 -27.95 9.53
CA ALA A 255 3.61 -28.34 10.22
C ALA A 255 3.42 -28.61 11.72
N ALA A 256 2.25 -28.28 12.28
CA ALA A 256 1.85 -28.57 13.66
C ALA A 256 0.99 -29.85 13.72
#